data_AF-A0A0R0E695-F1
#
_entry.id   AF-A0A0R0E695-F1
#
_cell.length_a   1.000
_cell.length_b   1.000
_cell.length_c   1.000
_cell.angle_alpha   90.00
_cell.angle_beta   90.00
_cell.angle_gamma   90.00
#
_symmetry.space_group_name_H-M   'P 1'
#
loop_
_entity.id
_entity.type
_entity.pdbx_description
1 polymer ?
#
loop_
_entity_poly.entity_id
_entity_poly.type
_entity_poly.pdbx_seq_one_letter_code
_entity_poly.pdbx_strand_id
1 'polypeptide(L)'
;MTDSSYVCYNLQYRSALKYLRLDRLKKYEYCLPYFYQPFKEDELEQSTEVQIIYLAEPKPVFNEFHWELDKLEEFTDKLTEEEELSEDQKDALKEFVKGKFCEAKKANREAREARKKAIEEMSEETKAAFESMRFYKFYPVQSLDAHDVSNVKSPFINRYYGKAHEVL
;
A
#
# COMPACT_ATOMS: atom_id res chain seq x y z
N MET A 1 7.44 -16.10 28.25
CA MET A 1 7.41 -15.37 26.97
C MET A 1 7.51 -16.41 25.86
N THR A 2 6.42 -16.69 25.16
CA THR A 2 6.41 -17.63 24.03
C THR A 2 6.80 -16.86 22.78
N ASP A 3 8.07 -16.96 22.39
CA ASP A 3 8.56 -16.42 21.12
C ASP A 3 7.86 -17.15 19.97
N SER A 4 6.86 -16.50 19.36
CA SER A 4 6.15 -17.06 18.22
C SER A 4 7.02 -16.92 16.97
N SER A 5 7.69 -18.01 16.59
CA SER A 5 8.49 -18.09 15.37
C SER A 5 7.59 -18.51 14.19
N TYR A 6 7.32 -17.60 13.27
CA TYR A 6 6.59 -17.89 12.03
C TYR A 6 7.59 -18.16 10.89
N VAL A 7 7.67 -19.40 10.42
CA VAL A 7 8.54 -19.79 9.30
C VAL A 7 7.70 -19.90 8.02
N CYS A 8 7.89 -18.96 7.08
CA CYS A 8 7.26 -19.03 5.76
C CYS A 8 8.25 -19.59 4.74
N TYR A 9 7.95 -20.78 4.22
CA TYR A 9 8.75 -21.45 3.19
C TYR A 9 8.29 -20.98 1.81
N ASN A 10 9.13 -20.26 1.07
CA ASN A 10 8.79 -19.84 -0.29
C ASN A 10 9.93 -20.13 -1.27
N LEU A 11 9.73 -21.17 -2.09
CA LEU A 11 10.73 -21.71 -3.04
C LEU A 11 10.63 -21.12 -4.45
N GLN A 12 9.68 -20.20 -4.73
CA GLN A 12 9.42 -19.75 -6.09
C GLN A 12 9.55 -18.23 -6.24
N TYR A 13 10.39 -17.81 -7.21
CA TYR A 13 10.56 -16.41 -7.60
C TYR A 13 9.27 -15.83 -8.20
N ARG A 14 8.95 -14.57 -7.86
CA ARG A 14 7.80 -13.82 -8.43
C ARG A 14 7.70 -13.89 -9.95
N SER A 15 8.83 -14.01 -10.67
CA SER A 15 8.85 -14.13 -12.13
C SER A 15 8.15 -15.40 -12.64
N ALA A 16 8.26 -16.53 -11.92
CA ALA A 16 7.58 -17.77 -12.26
C ALA A 16 6.05 -17.69 -12.04
N LEU A 17 5.59 -16.74 -11.22
CA LEU A 17 4.17 -16.55 -10.91
C LEU A 17 3.38 -15.83 -12.01
N LYS A 18 4.05 -15.14 -12.95
CA LYS A 18 3.36 -14.38 -14.02
C LYS A 18 2.44 -15.25 -14.88
N TYR A 19 2.76 -16.55 -15.02
CA TYR A 19 1.99 -17.48 -15.85
C TYR A 19 0.97 -18.32 -15.06
N LEU A 20 0.89 -18.13 -13.74
CA LEU A 20 0.00 -18.92 -12.89
C LEU A 20 -1.37 -18.25 -12.77
N ARG A 21 -2.43 -19.07 -12.84
CA ARG A 21 -3.83 -18.63 -12.69
C ARG A 21 -4.00 -17.84 -11.38
N LEU A 22 -4.83 -16.79 -11.40
CA LEU A 22 -5.07 -15.86 -10.29
C LEU A 22 -5.22 -16.54 -8.93
N ASP A 23 -5.95 -17.66 -8.85
CA ASP A 23 -6.14 -18.41 -7.60
C ASP A 23 -4.82 -18.89 -6.97
N ARG A 24 -3.85 -19.30 -7.79
CA ARG A 24 -2.53 -19.70 -7.29
C ARG A 24 -1.74 -18.47 -6.86
N LEU A 25 -1.75 -17.38 -7.62
CA LEU A 25 -1.15 -16.10 -7.21
C LEU A 25 -1.66 -15.66 -5.83
N LYS A 26 -2.97 -15.77 -5.59
CA LYS A 26 -3.60 -15.45 -4.30
C LYS A 26 -3.13 -16.33 -3.15
N LYS A 27 -2.89 -17.64 -3.39
CA LYS A 27 -2.27 -18.52 -2.39
C LYS A 27 -0.88 -18.02 -1.96
N TYR A 28 -0.07 -17.49 -2.88
CA TYR A 28 1.25 -16.96 -2.55
C TYR A 28 1.21 -15.58 -1.89
N GLU A 29 0.31 -14.69 -2.32
CA GLU A 29 0.09 -13.40 -1.63
C GLU A 29 -0.27 -13.63 -0.15
N TYR A 30 -1.10 -14.63 0.14
CA TYR A 30 -1.50 -14.99 1.50
C TYR A 30 -0.35 -15.53 2.38
N CYS A 31 0.69 -16.12 1.78
CA CYS A 31 1.83 -16.66 2.54
C CYS A 31 2.87 -15.61 2.93
N LEU A 32 2.75 -14.36 2.48
CA LEU A 32 3.63 -13.29 2.94
C LEU A 32 3.08 -12.77 4.26
N PRO A 33 3.75 -13.01 5.40
CA PRO A 33 3.24 -12.53 6.67
C PRO A 33 3.14 -11.00 6.60
N TYR A 34 1.99 -10.49 7.02
CA TYR A 34 1.72 -9.06 7.09
C TYR A 34 2.06 -8.60 8.50
N PHE A 35 2.93 -7.59 8.59
CA PHE A 35 3.26 -6.96 9.86
C PHE A 35 2.90 -5.48 9.77
N TYR A 36 1.93 -5.09 10.58
CA TYR A 36 1.60 -3.69 10.77
C TYR A 36 2.51 -3.13 11.86
N GLN A 37 3.31 -2.12 11.51
CA GLN A 37 4.16 -1.37 12.45
C GLN A 37 3.47 -0.06 12.83
N PRO A 38 2.81 0.04 14.01
CA PRO A 38 1.99 1.18 14.36
C PRO A 38 2.74 2.53 14.33
N PHE A 39 4.05 2.52 14.52
CA PHE A 39 4.87 3.74 14.55
C PHE A 39 5.33 4.23 13.18
N LYS A 40 5.15 3.46 12.11
CA LYS A 40 5.51 3.88 10.75
C LYS A 40 4.26 4.30 10.00
N GLU A 41 4.27 5.52 9.47
CA GLU A 41 3.25 5.96 8.51
C GLU A 41 3.36 5.10 7.25
N ASP A 42 2.31 4.33 6.97
CA ASP A 42 2.20 3.57 5.74
C ASP A 42 1.61 4.51 4.66
N GLU A 43 2.16 4.45 3.45
CA GLU A 43 1.80 5.36 2.34
C GLU A 43 0.30 5.26 2.00
N LEU A 44 -0.30 4.08 2.18
CA LEU A 44 -1.71 3.84 1.89
C LEU A 44 -2.66 4.62 2.81
N GLU A 45 -2.26 4.93 4.05
CA GLU A 45 -3.06 5.75 4.97
C GLU A 45 -3.14 7.22 4.50
N GLN A 46 -2.32 7.59 3.53
CA GLN A 46 -2.20 8.95 3.02
C GLN A 46 -2.45 9.02 1.51
N SER A 47 -3.21 8.05 0.95
CA SER A 47 -3.54 8.10 -0.47
C SER A 47 -4.14 9.46 -0.81
N THR A 48 -3.53 10.09 -1.81
CA THR A 48 -3.90 11.39 -2.35
C THR A 48 -4.66 11.27 -3.66
N GLU A 49 -5.00 10.03 -4.02
CA GLU A 49 -5.80 9.64 -5.17
C GLU A 49 -7.24 9.41 -4.73
N VAL A 50 -8.16 9.93 -5.53
CA VAL A 50 -9.60 9.74 -5.35
C VAL A 50 -10.15 9.10 -6.59
N GLN A 51 -10.89 8.01 -6.41
CA GLN A 51 -11.69 7.44 -7.47
C GLN A 51 -12.95 8.30 -7.68
N ILE A 52 -13.04 8.90 -8.85
CA ILE A 52 -14.16 9.71 -9.29
C ILE A 52 -15.10 8.82 -10.11
N ILE A 53 -16.27 8.58 -9.56
CA ILE A 53 -17.39 7.92 -10.24
C ILE A 53 -18.50 8.96 -10.33
N TYR A 54 -18.61 9.61 -11.49
CA TYR A 54 -19.58 10.67 -11.72
C TYR A 54 -20.60 10.24 -12.77
N LEU A 55 -21.89 10.31 -12.41
CA LEU A 55 -22.99 9.91 -13.29
C LEU A 55 -23.34 11.07 -14.25
N ALA A 56 -22.49 11.29 -15.24
CA ALA A 56 -22.77 12.19 -16.36
C ALA A 56 -23.61 11.49 -17.44
N GLU A 57 -24.28 12.30 -18.25
CA GLU A 57 -24.91 11.86 -19.50
C GLU A 57 -24.05 12.35 -20.68
N PRO A 58 -23.87 11.55 -21.74
CA PRO A 58 -24.53 10.26 -22.00
C PRO A 58 -23.88 9.05 -21.32
N LYS A 59 -22.67 9.18 -20.78
CA LYS A 59 -21.91 8.09 -20.17
C LYS A 59 -21.33 8.51 -18.82
N PRO A 60 -21.36 7.63 -17.79
CA PRO A 60 -20.69 7.92 -16.53
C PRO A 60 -19.18 8.07 -16.72
N VAL A 61 -18.60 9.05 -16.03
CA VAL A 61 -17.16 9.29 -15.99
C VAL A 61 -16.57 8.46 -14.85
N PHE A 62 -15.62 7.59 -15.20
CA PHE A 62 -14.82 6.80 -14.26
C PHE A 62 -13.37 7.22 -14.42
N ASN A 63 -12.86 7.99 -13.47
CA ASN A 63 -11.48 8.45 -13.53
C ASN A 63 -10.84 8.53 -12.15
N GLU A 64 -9.52 8.56 -12.10
CA GLU A 64 -8.75 8.75 -10.88
C GLU A 64 -8.22 10.18 -10.86
N PHE A 65 -8.33 10.85 -9.72
CA PHE A 65 -7.86 12.22 -9.56
C PHE A 65 -6.89 12.30 -8.38
N HIS A 66 -5.66 12.71 -8.65
CA HIS A 66 -4.60 12.85 -7.66
C HIS A 66 -4.43 14.32 -7.28
N TRP A 67 -4.99 14.77 -6.16
CA TRP A 67 -5.09 16.20 -5.86
C TRP A 67 -3.76 16.94 -5.63
N GLU A 68 -2.65 16.23 -5.43
CA GLU A 68 -1.30 16.84 -5.36
C GLU A 68 -0.61 16.99 -6.72
N LEU A 69 -1.01 16.19 -7.70
CA LEU A 69 -0.36 16.12 -9.03
C LEU A 69 -1.26 16.76 -10.10
N ASP A 70 -2.56 16.54 -9.99
CA ASP A 70 -3.55 16.99 -10.95
C ASP A 70 -4.14 18.33 -10.55
N LYS A 71 -4.18 19.24 -11.53
CA LYS A 71 -4.96 20.47 -11.39
C LYS A 71 -6.39 20.20 -11.79
N LEU A 72 -7.33 20.68 -10.98
CA LEU A 72 -8.76 20.48 -11.21
C LEU A 72 -9.21 21.03 -12.58
N GLU A 73 -8.66 22.18 -13.00
CA GLU A 73 -8.94 22.78 -14.31
C GLU A 73 -8.48 21.87 -15.45
N GLU A 74 -7.19 21.49 -15.47
CA GLU A 74 -6.61 20.59 -16.48
C GLU A 74 -7.32 19.23 -16.53
N PHE A 75 -7.77 18.71 -15.39
CA PHE A 75 -8.56 17.48 -15.32
C PHE A 75 -9.92 17.64 -16.00
N THR A 76 -10.66 18.70 -15.69
CA THR A 76 -11.97 18.94 -16.32
C THR A 76 -11.88 19.30 -17.80
N ASP A 77 -10.81 19.98 -18.21
CA ASP A 77 -10.61 20.33 -19.61
C ASP A 77 -10.30 19.10 -20.45
N LYS A 78 -9.43 18.20 -19.98
CA LYS A 78 -9.17 16.90 -20.64
C LYS A 78 -10.44 16.09 -20.86
N LEU A 79 -11.29 15.96 -19.83
CA LEU A 79 -12.56 15.22 -19.94
C LEU A 79 -13.54 15.83 -20.94
N THR A 80 -13.44 17.14 -21.17
CA THR A 80 -14.29 17.82 -22.16
C THR A 80 -13.70 17.71 -23.56
N GLU A 81 -12.38 17.80 -23.71
CA GLU A 81 -11.67 17.56 -24.97
C GLU A 81 -11.88 16.12 -25.48
N GLU A 82 -11.97 15.15 -24.56
CA GLU A 82 -12.28 13.75 -24.85
C GLU A 82 -13.78 13.50 -25.10
N GLU A 83 -14.61 14.56 -25.11
CA GLU A 83 -16.07 14.50 -25.25
C GLU A 83 -16.78 13.59 -24.21
N GLU A 84 -16.11 13.27 -23.10
CA GLU A 84 -16.69 12.48 -22.01
C GLU A 84 -17.61 13.31 -21.11
N LEU A 85 -17.42 14.64 -21.09
CA LEU A 85 -18.20 15.59 -20.31
C LEU A 85 -18.66 16.77 -21.16
N SER A 86 -19.95 17.13 -21.05
CA SER A 86 -20.45 18.39 -21.64
C SER A 86 -19.94 19.62 -20.88
N GLU A 87 -19.74 20.74 -21.58
CA GLU A 87 -19.30 22.00 -20.96
C GLU A 87 -20.20 22.45 -19.80
N ASP A 88 -21.51 22.25 -19.93
CA ASP A 88 -22.51 22.60 -18.91
C ASP A 88 -22.33 21.81 -17.59
N GLN A 89 -21.71 20.64 -17.65
CA GLN A 89 -21.46 19.77 -16.50
C GLN A 89 -20.09 20.00 -15.85
N LYS A 90 -19.20 20.81 -16.46
CA LYS A 90 -17.85 21.09 -15.92
C LYS A 90 -17.90 21.56 -14.47
N ASP A 91 -18.73 22.55 -14.18
CA ASP A 91 -18.81 23.13 -12.83
C ASP A 91 -19.40 22.15 -11.82
N ALA A 92 -20.40 21.36 -12.24
CA ALA A 92 -20.98 20.31 -11.40
C ALA A 92 -19.94 19.21 -11.07
N LEU A 93 -19.11 18.82 -12.04
CA LEU A 93 -18.03 17.87 -11.82
C LEU A 93 -16.95 18.46 -10.90
N LYS A 94 -16.57 19.74 -11.08
CA LYS A 94 -15.60 20.41 -10.20
C LYS A 94 -16.06 20.38 -8.74
N GLU A 95 -17.31 20.72 -8.48
CA GLU A 95 -17.88 20.66 -7.13
C GLU A 95 -17.95 19.22 -6.60
N PHE A 96 -18.27 18.24 -7.45
CA PHE A 96 -18.25 16.83 -7.07
C PHE A 96 -16.85 16.34 -6.66
N VAL A 97 -15.82 16.65 -7.46
CA VAL A 97 -14.43 16.30 -7.17
C VAL A 97 -13.96 17.00 -5.89
N LYS A 98 -14.27 18.29 -5.71
CA LYS A 98 -13.99 19.01 -4.45
C LYS A 98 -14.66 18.36 -3.23
N GLY A 99 -15.90 17.89 -3.38
CA GLY A 99 -16.62 17.16 -2.33
C GLY A 99 -15.91 15.85 -1.97
N LYS A 100 -15.61 15.02 -2.97
CA LYS A 100 -14.89 13.75 -2.77
C LYS A 100 -13.49 13.93 -2.18
N PHE A 101 -12.79 14.97 -2.63
CA PHE A 101 -11.53 15.40 -2.05
C PHE A 101 -11.67 15.81 -0.58
N CYS A 102 -12.70 16.57 -0.23
CA CYS A 102 -12.96 16.98 1.16
C CYS A 102 -13.25 15.77 2.05
N GLU A 103 -14.07 14.82 1.56
CA GLU A 103 -14.35 13.54 2.22
C GLU A 103 -13.06 12.75 2.46
N ALA A 104 -12.23 12.57 1.43
CA ALA A 104 -10.97 11.85 1.52
C ALA A 104 -9.98 12.52 2.48
N LYS A 105 -9.84 13.85 2.43
CA LYS A 105 -9.03 14.61 3.39
C LYS A 105 -9.52 14.43 4.83
N LYS A 106 -10.84 14.43 5.04
CA LYS A 106 -11.43 14.21 6.35
C LYS A 106 -11.16 12.78 6.85
N ALA A 107 -11.34 11.77 6.00
CA ALA A 107 -11.03 10.38 6.33
C ALA A 107 -9.54 10.19 6.66
N ASN A 108 -8.63 10.77 5.87
CA ASN A 108 -7.19 10.73 6.15
C ASN A 108 -6.84 11.41 7.48
N ARG A 109 -7.52 12.52 7.83
CA ARG A 109 -7.36 13.17 9.14
C ARG A 109 -7.84 12.28 10.28
N GLU A 110 -9.02 11.70 10.15
CA GLU A 110 -9.61 10.81 11.16
C GLU A 110 -8.77 9.54 11.35
N ALA A 111 -8.23 8.95 10.27
CA ALA A 111 -7.31 7.81 10.35
C ALA A 111 -6.02 8.17 11.10
N ARG A 112 -5.43 9.34 10.81
CA ARG A 112 -4.24 9.84 11.53
C ARG A 112 -4.53 10.08 13.01
N GLU A 113 -5.68 10.66 13.36
CA GLU A 113 -6.10 10.90 14.74
C GLU A 113 -6.37 9.59 15.49
N ALA A 114 -7.10 8.65 14.87
CA ALA A 114 -7.36 7.33 15.42
C ALA A 114 -6.07 6.56 15.70
N ARG A 115 -5.09 6.67 14.79
CA ARG A 115 -3.78 6.06 14.98
C ARG A 115 -2.98 6.70 16.10
N LYS A 116 -2.95 8.03 16.19
CA LYS A 116 -2.31 8.73 17.32
C LYS A 116 -2.92 8.32 18.64
N LYS A 117 -4.25 8.25 18.71
CA LYS A 117 -5.00 7.78 19.88
C LYS A 117 -4.65 6.32 20.23
N ALA A 118 -4.62 5.43 19.24
CA ALA A 118 -4.25 4.03 19.46
C ALA A 118 -2.81 3.88 19.98
N ILE A 119 -1.87 4.72 19.50
CA ILE A 119 -0.49 4.76 20.01
C ILE A 119 -0.46 5.32 21.43
N GLU A 120 -1.24 6.35 21.75
CA GLU A 120 -1.30 6.92 23.10
C GLU A 120 -1.86 5.92 24.11
N GLU A 121 -2.96 5.24 23.76
CA GLU A 121 -3.63 4.21 24.57
C GLU A 121 -2.83 2.89 24.68
N MET A 122 -1.84 2.69 23.80
CA MET A 122 -1.00 1.49 23.83
C MET A 122 -0.13 1.45 25.10
N SER A 123 -0.09 0.29 25.74
CA SER A 123 0.72 0.07 26.94
C SER A 123 2.22 0.25 26.67
N GLU A 124 2.96 0.70 27.67
CA GLU A 124 4.42 0.88 27.58
C GLU A 124 5.14 -0.42 27.22
N GLU A 125 4.68 -1.55 27.76
CA GLU A 125 5.20 -2.88 27.41
C GLU A 125 5.06 -3.17 25.91
N THR A 126 3.90 -2.86 25.33
CA THR A 126 3.65 -3.08 23.89
C THR A 126 4.52 -2.15 23.04
N LYS A 127 4.67 -0.87 23.45
CA LYS A 127 5.56 0.09 22.78
C LYS A 127 7.00 -0.43 22.78
N ALA A 128 7.50 -0.86 23.94
CA ALA A 128 8.83 -1.43 24.09
C ALA A 128 8.99 -2.72 23.27
N ALA A 129 7.95 -3.57 23.17
CA ALA A 129 7.99 -4.77 22.35
C ALA A 129 8.15 -4.45 20.85
N PHE A 130 7.44 -3.44 20.35
CA PHE A 130 7.60 -2.98 18.95
C PHE A 130 8.95 -2.34 18.67
N GLU A 131 9.51 -1.59 19.62
CA GLU A 131 10.84 -0.96 19.50
C GLU A 131 11.99 -1.98 19.60
N SER A 132 11.85 -2.98 20.47
CA SER A 132 12.85 -4.05 20.65
C SER A 132 12.75 -5.16 19.60
N MET A 133 11.68 -5.18 18.80
CA MET A 133 11.46 -6.18 17.76
C MET A 133 12.60 -6.17 16.72
N ARG A 134 13.16 -7.35 16.45
CA ARG A 134 14.21 -7.56 15.44
C ARG A 134 13.72 -8.45 14.32
N PHE A 135 14.21 -8.17 13.12
CA PHE A 135 13.91 -8.92 11.91
C PHE A 135 15.20 -9.52 11.37
N TYR A 136 15.24 -10.84 11.31
CA TYR A 136 16.35 -11.60 10.79
C TYR A 136 15.93 -12.20 9.45
N LYS A 137 16.78 -12.05 8.43
CA LYS A 137 16.54 -12.65 7.13
C LYS A 137 17.61 -13.67 6.83
N PHE A 138 17.20 -14.91 6.71
CA PHE A 138 18.08 -16.05 6.49
C PHE A 138 18.14 -16.41 5.00
N TYR A 139 19.35 -16.66 4.52
CA TYR A 139 19.60 -17.29 3.23
C TYR A 139 20.19 -18.68 3.45
N PRO A 140 20.01 -19.61 2.50
CA PRO A 140 20.65 -20.91 2.55
C PRO A 140 22.17 -20.76 2.71
N VAL A 141 22.76 -21.54 3.61
CA VAL A 141 24.22 -21.62 3.76
C VAL A 141 24.80 -22.25 2.50
N GLN A 142 25.87 -21.66 1.98
CA GLN A 142 26.60 -22.26 0.85
C GLN A 142 27.10 -23.65 1.24
N SER A 143 26.67 -24.66 0.50
CA SER A 143 27.23 -26.01 0.54
C SER A 143 27.87 -26.32 -0.81
N LEU A 144 28.71 -27.36 -0.89
CA LEU A 144 29.35 -27.78 -2.14
C LEU A 144 28.34 -28.04 -3.27
N ASP A 145 27.10 -28.43 -2.91
CA ASP A 145 26.02 -28.73 -3.85
C ASP A 145 25.07 -27.55 -4.10
N ALA A 146 25.22 -26.43 -3.38
CA ALA A 146 24.35 -25.28 -3.48
C ALA A 146 25.02 -24.13 -4.25
N HIS A 147 24.26 -23.47 -5.11
CA HIS A 147 24.72 -22.25 -5.77
C HIS A 147 25.07 -21.16 -4.77
N ASP A 148 26.13 -20.41 -5.07
CA ASP A 148 26.47 -19.23 -4.29
C ASP A 148 25.36 -18.17 -4.41
N VAL A 149 24.71 -17.88 -3.29
CA VAL A 149 23.66 -16.86 -3.15
C VAL A 149 24.17 -15.53 -2.56
N SER A 150 25.48 -15.38 -2.35
CA SER A 150 26.10 -14.16 -1.80
C SER A 150 25.67 -12.91 -2.56
N ASN A 151 25.65 -12.99 -3.89
CA ASN A 151 25.29 -11.91 -4.80
C ASN A 151 23.79 -11.56 -4.81
N VAL A 152 22.93 -12.42 -4.24
CA VAL A 152 21.48 -12.17 -4.15
C VAL A 152 21.02 -11.86 -2.72
N LYS A 153 21.92 -11.87 -1.74
CA LYS A 153 21.59 -11.47 -0.36
C LYS A 153 21.21 -9.99 -0.33
N SER A 154 19.95 -9.74 -0.02
CA SER A 154 19.40 -8.40 0.19
C SER A 154 18.74 -8.29 1.57
N PRO A 155 18.98 -7.19 2.32
CA PRO A 155 18.32 -6.92 3.59
C PRO A 155 16.83 -6.59 3.41
N PHE A 156 16.38 -6.17 2.23
CA PHE A 156 14.98 -5.85 1.99
C PHE A 156 14.11 -7.12 2.08
N ILE A 157 13.14 -7.14 3.00
CA ILE A 157 12.21 -8.26 3.19
C ILE A 157 11.00 -8.07 2.27
N ASN A 158 10.18 -7.05 2.56
CA ASN A 158 9.02 -6.64 1.77
C ASN A 158 8.59 -5.22 2.21
N ARG A 159 7.50 -4.70 1.63
CA ARG A 159 6.95 -3.37 1.97
C ARG A 159 6.64 -3.20 3.46
N TYR A 160 6.07 -4.22 4.09
CA TYR A 160 5.54 -4.16 5.45
C TYR A 160 6.63 -4.25 6.53
N TYR A 161 7.60 -5.15 6.35
CA TYR A 161 8.73 -5.27 7.26
C TYR A 161 9.85 -4.27 6.96
N GLY A 162 9.94 -3.79 5.71
CA GLY A 162 11.06 -2.99 5.24
C GLY A 162 12.34 -3.82 5.15
N LYS A 163 13.37 -3.41 5.90
CA LYS A 163 14.68 -4.08 5.90
C LYS A 163 14.85 -4.92 7.17
N ALA A 164 15.46 -6.09 7.00
CA ALA A 164 15.97 -6.88 8.10
C ALA A 164 17.02 -6.07 8.88
N HIS A 165 17.03 -6.27 10.19
CA HIS A 165 18.07 -5.73 11.06
C HIS A 165 19.39 -6.46 10.85
N GLU A 166 19.32 -7.75 10.53
CA GLU A 166 20.47 -8.58 10.24
C GLU A 166 20.14 -9.59 9.13
N VAL A 167 21.11 -9.82 8.25
CA VAL A 167 21.03 -10.81 7.18
C VAL A 167 22.05 -11.91 7.47
N LEU A 168 21.55 -13.13 7.61
CA LEU A 168 22.34 -14.32 7.94
C LEU A 168 22.39 -15.26 6.73
#